data_AF-A0A077XRW0-F1
#
_entry.id   AF-A0A077XRW0-F1
#
_cell.length_a   1.000
_cell.length_b   1.000
_cell.length_c   1.000
_cell.angle_alpha   90.00
_cell.angle_beta   90.00
_cell.angle_gamma   90.00
#
_symmetry.space_group_name_H-M   'P 1'
#
loop_
_entity.id
_entity.type
_entity.pdbx_description
1 polymer ?
#
loop_
_entity_poly.entity_id
_entity_poly.type
_entity_poly.pdbx_seq_one_letter_code
_entity_poly.pdbx_strand_id
1 'polypeptide(L)' 'MSIEKVEMYTVVCDNCNTDIGSTQDYSCWNDKDCAEENAMNFEWIKVDNKHYCDECVSYDDDDNLVLKEV' A
#
# COMPACT_ATOMS: atom_id res chain seq x y z
N MET A 1 13.29 -27.07 -12.64
CA MET A 1 12.69 -25.75 -12.31
C MET A 1 13.23 -24.76 -13.31
N SER A 2 12.34 -24.09 -14.05
CA SER A 2 12.68 -22.95 -14.90
C SER A 2 12.22 -21.67 -14.22
N ILE A 3 12.88 -20.56 -14.52
CA ILE A 3 12.55 -19.22 -14.04
C ILE A 3 11.93 -18.49 -15.23
N GLU A 4 10.75 -17.93 -15.03
CA GLU A 4 9.98 -17.25 -16.07
C GLU A 4 9.63 -15.82 -15.61
N LYS A 5 9.44 -14.91 -16.57
CA LYS A 5 8.92 -13.57 -16.28
C LYS A 5 7.41 -13.65 -16.05
N VAL A 6 6.92 -12.97 -15.02
CA VAL A 6 5.49 -12.81 -14.73
C VAL A 6 5.15 -11.34 -14.50
N GLU A 7 3.88 -10.99 -14.71
CA GLU A 7 3.32 -9.68 -14.37
C GLU A 7 2.47 -9.82 -13.10
N MET A 8 2.63 -8.90 -12.16
CA MET A 8 1.97 -8.89 -10.86
C MET A 8 1.62 -7.46 -10.44
N TYR A 9 0.72 -7.33 -9.48
CA TYR A 9 0.22 -6.06 -8.94
C TYR A 9 0.85 -5.78 -7.58
N THR A 10 1.11 -4.51 -7.28
CA THR A 10 1.49 -4.06 -5.94
C THR A 10 0.85 -2.71 -5.67
N VAL A 11 0.58 -2.41 -4.41
CA VAL A 11 0.05 -1.11 -3.98
C VAL A 11 1.22 -0.19 -3.64
N VAL A 12 1.22 0.99 -4.24
CA VAL A 12 2.26 2.01 -4.04
C VAL A 12 1.64 3.18 -3.31
N CYS A 13 2.32 3.68 -2.28
CA CYS A 13 1.86 4.83 -1.52
C CYS A 13 1.90 6.09 -2.40
N ASP A 14 0.77 6.78 -2.53
CA ASP A 14 0.64 8.01 -3.31
C ASP A 14 1.40 9.21 -2.71
N ASN A 15 1.95 9.09 -1.49
CA ASN A 15 2.76 10.12 -0.84
C ASN A 15 4.26 9.83 -0.96
N CYS A 16 4.74 8.71 -0.39
CA CYS A 16 6.18 8.38 -0.35
C CYS A 16 6.68 7.51 -1.51
N ASN A 17 5.79 6.98 -2.36
CA ASN A 17 6.10 6.04 -3.45
C ASN A 17 6.71 4.69 -3.01
N THR A 18 6.72 4.39 -1.71
CA THR A 18 7.06 3.06 -1.21
C THR A 18 5.96 2.08 -1.58
N ASP A 19 6.32 0.86 -1.99
CA ASP A 19 5.37 -0.21 -2.20
C ASP A 19 5.09 -0.96 -0.90
N ILE A 20 3.90 -1.53 -0.79
CA ILE A 20 3.47 -2.32 0.37
C ILE A 20 4.38 -3.51 0.69
N GLY A 21 5.12 -4.00 -0.30
CA GLY A 21 6.09 -5.06 -0.15
C GLY A 21 7.37 -4.68 0.57
N SER A 22 7.69 -3.39 0.64
CA SER A 22 8.94 -2.91 1.23
C SER A 22 9.09 -3.24 2.72
N THR A 23 7.97 -3.49 3.42
CA THR A 23 7.93 -3.87 4.84
C THR A 23 7.59 -5.34 5.06
N GLN A 24 7.45 -6.14 4.00
CA GLN A 24 6.93 -7.51 4.03
C GLN A 24 7.88 -8.52 3.37
N ASP A 25 7.65 -9.81 3.61
CA ASP A 25 8.40 -10.91 2.97
C ASP A 25 8.00 -11.13 1.50
N TYR A 26 6.95 -10.45 1.02
CA TYR A 26 6.40 -10.56 -0.34
C TYR A 26 6.07 -9.17 -0.89
N SER A 27 6.29 -8.96 -2.19
CA SER A 27 6.22 -7.61 -2.79
C SER A 27 5.09 -7.37 -3.78
N CYS A 28 4.34 -8.41 -4.16
CA CYS A 28 3.31 -8.29 -5.19
C CYS A 28 2.34 -9.48 -5.16
N TRP A 29 1.19 -9.30 -5.83
CA TRP A 29 0.06 -10.23 -5.89
C TRP A 29 -0.39 -10.48 -7.33
N ASN A 30 -1.09 -11.58 -7.54
CA ASN A 30 -1.49 -12.06 -8.86
C ASN A 30 -2.62 -11.23 -9.52
N ASP A 31 -3.37 -10.46 -8.73
CA ASP A 31 -4.45 -9.60 -9.22
C ASP A 31 -4.59 -8.33 -8.37
N LYS A 32 -5.33 -7.35 -8.91
CA LYS A 32 -5.50 -6.03 -8.30
C LYS A 32 -6.29 -6.08 -7.00
N ASP A 33 -7.36 -6.87 -6.96
CA ASP A 33 -8.25 -6.93 -5.80
C ASP A 33 -7.52 -7.55 -4.60
N CYS A 34 -6.74 -8.61 -4.84
CA CYS A 34 -5.86 -9.22 -3.85
C CYS A 34 -4.81 -8.24 -3.32
N ALA A 35 -4.20 -7.42 -4.19
CA ALA A 35 -3.26 -6.40 -3.76
C ALA A 35 -3.94 -5.33 -2.86
N GLU A 36 -5.15 -4.88 -3.23
CA GLU A 36 -5.92 -3.92 -2.44
C GLU A 36 -6.39 -4.52 -1.09
N GLU A 37 -6.89 -5.77 -1.07
CA GLU A 37 -7.28 -6.47 0.16
C GLU A 37 -6.10 -6.61 1.13
N ASN A 38 -4.92 -6.95 0.61
CA ASN A 38 -3.71 -7.02 1.42
C ASN A 38 -3.33 -5.65 1.97
N ALA A 39 -3.43 -4.58 1.18
CA ALA A 39 -3.23 -3.21 1.67
C ALA A 39 -4.11 -2.89 2.88
N MET A 40 -5.40 -3.22 2.81
CA MET A 40 -6.31 -2.99 3.94
C MET A 40 -5.94 -3.85 5.18
N ASN A 41 -5.46 -5.09 4.97
CA ASN A 41 -5.00 -5.95 6.06
C ASN A 41 -3.72 -5.44 6.74
N PHE A 42 -2.92 -4.63 6.03
CA PHE A 42 -1.68 -4.01 6.53
C PHE A 42 -1.90 -2.58 7.04
N GLU A 43 -3.14 -2.21 7.35
CA GLU A 43 -3.48 -0.88 7.88
C GLU A 43 -3.20 0.28 6.90
N TRP A 44 -3.00 -0.03 5.61
CA TRP A 44 -2.96 1.02 4.60
C TRP A 44 -4.34 1.61 4.39
N ILE A 45 -4.38 2.91 4.16
CA ILE A 45 -5.62 3.67 4.07
C ILE A 45 -5.92 3.98 2.60
N LYS A 46 -7.17 3.75 2.20
CA LYS A 46 -7.68 4.11 0.88
C LYS A 46 -8.65 5.29 0.98
N VAL A 47 -8.31 6.42 0.36
CA VAL A 47 -9.17 7.63 0.28
C VAL A 47 -9.20 8.12 -1.16
N ASP A 48 -10.39 8.37 -1.71
CA ASP A 48 -10.56 8.86 -3.09
C ASP A 48 -9.76 8.07 -4.14
N ASN A 49 -9.71 6.74 -3.98
CA ASN A 49 -8.99 5.81 -4.84
C ASN A 49 -7.44 5.98 -4.84
N LYS A 50 -6.90 6.70 -3.85
CA LYS A 50 -5.48 6.76 -3.51
C LYS A 50 -5.17 5.87 -2.32
N HIS A 51 -3.96 5.33 -2.26
CA HIS A 51 -3.49 4.46 -1.20
C HIS A 51 -2.34 5.11 -0.45
N TYR A 52 -2.38 5.01 0.88
CA TYR A 52 -1.36 5.59 1.75
C TYR A 52 -0.89 4.58 2.78
N CYS A 53 0.42 4.47 2.97
CA CYS A 53 0.98 3.69 4.07
C CYS A 53 0.74 4.38 5.41
N ASP A 54 0.72 3.58 6.47
CA ASP A 54 0.68 3.96 7.88
C ASP A 54 1.74 5.02 8.27
N GLU A 55 2.93 4.94 7.66
CA GLU A 55 3.99 5.93 7.89
C GLU A 55 3.63 7.32 7.33
N CYS A 56 2.87 7.40 6.24
CA CYS A 56 2.52 8.66 5.57
C CYS A 56 1.26 9.34 6.13
N VAL A 57 0.52 8.66 7.00
CA VAL A 57 -0.76 9.13 7.51
C VAL A 57 -0.76 9.18 9.04
N SER A 58 -1.57 10.08 9.58
CA SER A 58 -1.91 10.17 10.99
C SER A 58 -3.34 10.67 11.15
N TYR A 59 -3.91 10.54 12.33
CA TYR A 59 -5.19 11.15 12.68
C TYR A 59 -4.94 12.36 13.60
N ASP A 60 -5.64 13.46 13.36
CA ASP A 60 -5.62 14.63 14.25
C ASP A 60 -6.58 14.45 15.46
N ASP A 61 -6.66 15.46 16.32
CA ASP A 61 -7.50 15.43 17.53
C ASP A 61 -9.01 15.30 17.22
N ASP A 62 -9.43 15.57 15.99
CA ASP A 62 -10.81 15.50 15.50
C ASP A 62 -11.04 14.23 14.64
N ASP A 63 -10.15 13.23 14.72
CA ASP A 63 -10.15 11.98 13.94
C ASP A 63 -10.10 12.19 12.41
N ASN A 64 -9.59 13.33 11.93
CA ASN A 64 -9.38 13.54 10.50
C ASN A 64 -8.06 12.94 10.04
N LEU A 65 -8.06 12.34 8.85
CA LEU A 65 -6.85 11.86 8.21
C LEU A 65 -5.96 13.03 7.76
N VAL A 66 -4.73 13.05 8.26
CA VAL A 66 -3.69 14.03 7.91
C VAL A 66 -2.51 13.31 7.27
N LEU A 67 -2.02 13.85 6.15
CA LEU A 67 -0.80 13.38 5.50
C LEU A 67 0.41 14.00 6.17
N LYS A 68 1.41 13.18 6.52
CA LYS A 68 2.70 13.63 7.02
C LYS A 68 3.55 14.17 5.86
N GLU A 69 4.39 15.16 6.16
CA GLU A 69 5.45 15.60 5.24
C GLU A 69 6.51 14.49 5.16
N VAL A 70 6.80 14.00 3.95
CA VAL A 70 7.75 12.91 3.66
C VAL A 70 9.02 13.48 3.03
#